data_AF-A0A978TZ57-F1
#
_entry.id   AF-A0A978TZ57-F1
#
_cell.length_a   1.000
_cell.length_b   1.000
_cell.length_c   1.000
_cell.angle_alpha   90.00
_cell.angle_beta   90.00
_cell.angle_gamma   90.00
#
_symmetry.space_group_name_H-M   'P 1'
#
loop_
_entity.id
_entity.type
_entity.pdbx_description
1 polymer ?
#
loop_
_entity_poly.entity_id
_entity_poly.type
_entity_poly.pdbx_seq_one_letter_code
_entity_poly.pdbx_strand_id
1 'polypeptide(L)'
;MRNIPKAQETIYTYLLEIVNTWPAGDVLNEFRHLFIHHVNTISSHILPSLYEIVFANQQEEFRNTLKRSCYILINNWDLSRNHAFIQQLIQSFNDPILDRHTVSPTLRRLRSWIKDFVNSQDFEQLKLFASRYDQRQHVHWSERYTSYLLVPQYIDLNNPEEQRHAARALSRQLKEQFKFDLAMYTAKSQAMNPDAIAPADSRIKNPTFLGDDVLRLIKGILARRGIFSYTNLANIFLEQTKQLSYAQFKQSLQKYLVFSVDAHPAADSLKTHLSERLSVLYPEHDNRTLDNAILLRTCNRIVDFLTTENRQEPSPIFVQLLTQGKPLTLVVVLLKLVLICRYSRTHLEARIADLIQYYKEYPDDECQWVINFFEIFDITMTIYAENIEFNLIDMAGAAPGGESQATAQVLDTYRIFSQLKRQDEPDIDPQELERLLAEELTVTSSPVTSSQEDTPPPAENSPA
;
A
#
# COMPACT_ATOMS: atom_id res chain seq x y z
N MET A 1 -42.54 -0.23 7.81
CA MET A 1 -41.08 -0.14 8.10
C MET A 1 -40.38 0.09 6.78
N ARG A 2 -39.51 1.12 6.69
CA ARG A 2 -38.69 1.33 5.49
C ARG A 2 -37.60 0.25 5.46
N ASN A 3 -37.43 -0.42 4.34
CA ASN A 3 -36.45 -1.50 4.20
C ASN A 3 -35.24 -0.98 3.41
N ILE A 4 -34.35 -0.28 4.11
CA ILE A 4 -33.15 0.34 3.54
C ILE A 4 -32.28 -0.68 2.80
N PRO A 5 -32.02 -1.90 3.33
CA PRO A 5 -31.26 -2.92 2.60
C PRO A 5 -31.86 -3.27 1.24
N LYS A 6 -33.19 -3.43 1.17
CA LYS A 6 -33.89 -3.72 -0.09
C LYS A 6 -33.81 -2.56 -1.08
N ALA A 7 -33.93 -1.32 -0.59
CA ALA A 7 -33.80 -0.12 -1.41
C ALA A 7 -32.40 0.00 -2.02
N GLN A 8 -31.36 -0.26 -1.22
CA GLN A 8 -29.97 -0.31 -1.65
C GLN A 8 -29.73 -1.39 -2.71
N GLU A 9 -30.18 -2.62 -2.45
CA GLU A 9 -30.04 -3.75 -3.39
C GLU A 9 -30.72 -3.46 -4.73
N THR A 10 -31.88 -2.80 -4.72
CA THR A 10 -32.59 -2.38 -5.94
C THR A 10 -31.73 -1.42 -6.77
N ILE A 11 -31.10 -0.43 -6.11
CA ILE A 11 -30.21 0.54 -6.77
C ILE A 11 -28.98 -0.16 -7.34
N TYR A 12 -28.33 -1.04 -6.56
CA TYR A 12 -27.12 -1.74 -7.01
C TYR A 12 -27.38 -2.67 -8.18
N THR A 13 -28.46 -3.45 -8.13
CA THR A 13 -28.85 -4.36 -9.21
C THR A 13 -29.13 -3.59 -10.49
N TYR A 14 -29.84 -2.46 -10.38
CA TYR A 14 -30.10 -1.59 -11.52
C TYR A 14 -28.81 -1.03 -12.15
N LEU A 15 -27.89 -0.53 -11.33
CA LEU A 15 -26.61 -0.01 -11.83
C LEU A 15 -25.76 -1.10 -12.49
N LEU A 16 -25.76 -2.30 -11.93
CA LEU A 16 -25.10 -3.47 -12.53
C LEU A 16 -25.74 -3.86 -13.88
N GLU A 17 -27.06 -3.75 -14.01
CA GLU A 17 -27.76 -4.04 -15.27
C GLU A 17 -27.38 -3.02 -16.36
N ILE A 18 -27.50 -1.72 -16.06
CA ILE A 18 -27.24 -0.69 -17.07
C ILE A 18 -25.77 -0.61 -17.45
N VAL A 19 -24.84 -0.85 -16.52
CA VAL A 19 -23.40 -0.78 -16.84
C VAL A 19 -22.96 -1.91 -17.77
N ASN A 20 -23.70 -3.02 -17.79
CA ASN A 20 -23.46 -4.15 -18.69
C ASN A 20 -24.18 -4.03 -20.05
N THR A 21 -25.20 -3.18 -20.16
CA THR A 21 -26.09 -3.13 -21.33
C THR A 21 -26.05 -1.80 -22.08
N TRP A 22 -25.81 -0.69 -21.39
CA TRP A 22 -25.86 0.66 -21.96
C TRP A 22 -24.45 1.21 -22.26
N PRO A 23 -24.32 2.18 -23.18
CA PRO A 23 -23.08 2.92 -23.37
C PRO A 23 -22.65 3.65 -22.09
N ALA A 24 -21.35 3.70 -21.81
CA ALA A 24 -20.81 4.31 -20.58
C ALA A 24 -21.23 5.77 -20.37
N GLY A 25 -21.41 6.55 -21.44
CA GLY A 25 -21.91 7.92 -21.36
C GLY A 25 -23.36 8.02 -20.88
N ASP A 26 -24.22 7.10 -21.31
CA ASP A 26 -25.62 7.07 -20.88
C ASP A 26 -25.73 6.61 -19.42
N VAL A 27 -24.90 5.64 -19.02
CA VAL A 27 -24.80 5.20 -17.63
C VAL A 27 -24.34 6.34 -16.72
N LEU A 28 -23.34 7.12 -17.14
CA LEU A 28 -22.87 8.28 -16.38
C LEU A 28 -23.96 9.35 -16.27
N ASN A 29 -24.70 9.62 -17.35
CA ASN A 29 -25.81 10.57 -17.31
C ASN A 29 -26.92 10.10 -16.37
N GLU A 30 -27.28 8.81 -16.41
CA GLU A 30 -28.27 8.25 -15.49
C GLU A 30 -27.80 8.32 -14.03
N PHE A 31 -26.51 8.05 -13.76
CA PHE A 31 -25.93 8.26 -12.44
C PHE A 31 -26.07 9.72 -11.97
N ARG A 32 -25.75 10.69 -12.84
CA ARG A 32 -25.93 12.12 -12.54
C ARG A 32 -27.38 12.47 -12.28
N HIS A 33 -28.32 11.97 -13.08
CA HIS A 33 -29.75 12.20 -12.87
C HIS A 33 -30.23 11.61 -11.54
N LEU A 34 -29.77 10.41 -11.18
CA LEU A 34 -30.17 9.72 -9.96
C LEU A 34 -29.61 10.41 -8.71
N PHE A 35 -28.30 10.68 -8.66
CA PHE A 35 -27.60 11.11 -7.45
C PHE A 35 -27.26 12.60 -7.36
N ILE A 36 -27.14 13.34 -8.48
CA ILE A 36 -26.64 14.74 -8.47
C ILE A 36 -27.76 15.72 -8.82
N HIS A 37 -28.45 15.50 -9.94
CA HIS A 37 -29.45 16.42 -10.47
C HIS A 37 -30.83 16.17 -9.84
N HIS A 38 -31.18 14.91 -9.57
CA HIS A 38 -32.51 14.49 -9.12
C HIS A 38 -33.64 14.93 -10.07
N VAL A 39 -33.36 14.94 -11.38
CA VAL A 39 -34.32 15.33 -12.43
C VAL A 39 -34.32 14.26 -13.52
N ASN A 40 -35.51 13.92 -14.04
CA ASN A 40 -35.74 13.15 -15.27
C ASN A 40 -34.80 11.95 -15.48
N THR A 41 -34.72 11.05 -14.50
CA THR A 41 -34.12 9.72 -14.69
C THR A 41 -34.95 8.95 -15.72
N ILE A 42 -34.31 8.26 -16.66
CA ILE A 42 -35.00 7.36 -17.60
C ILE A 42 -35.69 6.23 -16.79
N SER A 43 -35.15 5.91 -15.62
CA SER A 43 -35.67 4.89 -14.72
C SER A 43 -36.43 5.47 -13.54
N SER A 44 -37.62 6.00 -13.80
CA SER A 44 -38.53 6.52 -12.76
C SER A 44 -38.87 5.52 -11.65
N HIS A 45 -38.65 4.21 -11.88
CA HIS A 45 -38.90 3.13 -10.93
C HIS A 45 -37.81 2.99 -9.84
N ILE A 46 -36.62 3.59 -10.00
CA ILE A 46 -35.52 3.52 -9.02
C ILE A 46 -35.56 4.68 -8.03
N LEU A 47 -36.09 5.84 -8.46
CA LEU A 47 -36.24 7.02 -7.60
C LEU A 47 -36.94 6.73 -6.26
N PRO A 48 -38.02 5.92 -6.19
CA PRO A 48 -38.64 5.55 -4.91
C PRO A 48 -37.65 4.92 -3.94
N SER A 49 -36.77 4.00 -4.40
CA SER A 49 -35.76 3.36 -3.56
C SER A 49 -34.74 4.36 -3.03
N LEU A 50 -34.29 5.31 -3.85
CA LEU A 50 -33.41 6.38 -3.39
C LEU A 50 -34.10 7.26 -2.34
N TYR A 51 -35.36 7.64 -2.58
CA TYR A 51 -36.13 8.42 -1.63
C TYR A 51 -36.43 7.65 -0.34
N GLU A 52 -36.59 6.33 -0.37
CA GLU A 52 -36.73 5.52 0.85
C GLU A 52 -35.53 5.68 1.79
N ILE A 53 -34.31 5.67 1.26
CA ILE A 53 -33.06 5.90 2.01
C ILE A 53 -33.03 7.34 2.55
N VAL A 54 -33.30 8.32 1.69
CA VAL A 54 -33.26 9.75 2.06
C VAL A 54 -34.30 10.09 3.13
N PHE A 55 -35.52 9.57 2.99
CA PHE A 55 -36.58 9.83 3.97
C PHE A 55 -36.33 9.12 5.30
N ALA A 56 -35.65 7.96 5.30
CA ALA A 56 -35.20 7.31 6.53
C ALA A 56 -34.22 8.18 7.36
N ASN A 57 -33.69 9.25 6.76
CA ASN A 57 -32.82 10.24 7.39
C ASN A 57 -31.53 9.62 7.95
N GLN A 58 -31.00 8.62 7.24
CA GLN A 58 -29.75 7.95 7.59
C GLN A 58 -28.68 8.37 6.58
N GLN A 59 -27.91 9.40 6.95
CA GLN A 59 -26.86 9.97 6.11
C GLN A 59 -25.78 8.93 5.76
N GLU A 60 -25.39 8.11 6.72
CA GLU A 60 -24.38 7.06 6.53
C GLU A 60 -24.82 6.04 5.47
N GLU A 61 -26.06 5.56 5.53
CA GLU A 61 -26.62 4.64 4.53
C GLU A 61 -26.66 5.26 3.13
N PHE A 62 -27.02 6.54 3.02
CA PHE A 62 -26.96 7.24 1.74
C PHE A 62 -25.52 7.33 1.20
N ARG A 63 -24.54 7.68 2.06
CA ARG A 63 -23.12 7.77 1.68
C ARG A 63 -22.58 6.40 1.27
N ASN A 64 -22.90 5.33 2.00
CA ASN A 64 -22.53 3.96 1.66
C ASN A 64 -23.13 3.53 0.32
N THR A 65 -24.39 3.90 0.06
CA THR A 65 -25.07 3.66 -1.22
C THR A 65 -24.35 4.35 -2.36
N LEU A 66 -24.11 5.65 -2.22
CA LEU A 66 -23.41 6.46 -3.22
C LEU A 66 -21.98 5.93 -3.48
N LYS A 67 -21.26 5.59 -2.41
CA LYS A 67 -19.91 5.00 -2.48
C LYS A 67 -19.92 3.71 -3.30
N ARG A 68 -20.75 2.73 -2.90
CA ARG A 68 -20.82 1.43 -3.59
C ARG A 68 -21.28 1.60 -5.04
N SER A 69 -22.25 2.48 -5.31
CA SER A 69 -22.66 2.83 -6.67
C SER A 69 -21.51 3.34 -7.54
N CYS A 70 -20.60 4.16 -7.01
CA CYS A 70 -19.42 4.59 -7.75
C CYS A 70 -18.49 3.42 -8.09
N TYR A 71 -18.22 2.53 -7.12
CA TYR A 71 -17.33 1.37 -7.33
C TYR A 71 -17.91 0.33 -8.30
N ILE A 72 -19.24 0.16 -8.36
CA ILE A 72 -19.90 -0.66 -9.40
C ILE A 72 -19.52 -0.15 -10.79
N LEU A 73 -19.65 1.16 -11.02
CA LEU A 73 -19.33 1.77 -12.31
C LEU A 73 -17.83 1.71 -12.63
N ILE A 74 -16.98 2.02 -11.65
CA ILE A 74 -15.51 2.01 -11.81
C ILE A 74 -15.01 0.61 -12.20
N ASN A 75 -15.46 -0.44 -11.52
CA ASN A 75 -15.03 -1.81 -11.83
C ASN A 75 -15.35 -2.18 -13.28
N ASN A 76 -16.56 -1.88 -13.76
CA ASN A 76 -16.96 -2.22 -15.11
C ASN A 76 -16.20 -1.37 -16.15
N TRP A 77 -16.07 -0.06 -15.93
CA TRP A 77 -15.39 0.82 -16.86
C TRP A 77 -13.89 0.59 -16.92
N ASP A 78 -13.24 0.17 -15.83
CA ASP A 78 -11.83 -0.20 -15.87
C ASP A 78 -11.60 -1.46 -16.72
N LEU A 79 -12.45 -2.49 -16.56
CA LEU A 79 -12.44 -3.70 -17.40
C LEU A 79 -12.67 -3.38 -18.89
N SER A 80 -13.61 -2.47 -19.18
CA SER A 80 -13.95 -2.06 -20.54
C SER A 80 -13.00 -1.00 -21.13
N ARG A 81 -11.94 -0.60 -20.41
CA ARG A 81 -11.00 0.47 -20.78
C ARG A 81 -11.64 1.85 -21.01
N ASN A 82 -12.80 2.09 -20.39
CA ASN A 82 -13.59 3.32 -20.47
C ASN A 82 -13.13 4.38 -19.45
N HIS A 83 -11.83 4.61 -19.41
CA HIS A 83 -11.13 5.37 -18.38
C HIS A 83 -11.55 6.84 -18.27
N ALA A 84 -11.89 7.47 -19.40
CA ALA A 84 -12.38 8.85 -19.43
C ALA A 84 -13.68 9.02 -18.62
N PHE A 85 -14.52 7.99 -18.54
CA PHE A 85 -15.77 8.05 -17.76
C PHE A 85 -15.53 7.97 -16.26
N ILE A 86 -14.46 7.31 -15.81
CA ILE A 86 -14.04 7.34 -14.40
C ILE A 86 -13.69 8.77 -14.00
N GLN A 87 -12.89 9.49 -14.80
CA GLN A 87 -12.58 10.90 -14.54
C GLN A 87 -13.82 11.79 -14.53
N GLN A 88 -14.72 11.61 -15.51
CA GLN A 88 -15.96 12.37 -15.58
C GLN A 88 -16.91 12.08 -14.41
N LEU A 89 -16.93 10.85 -13.88
CA LEU A 89 -17.67 10.49 -12.68
C LEU A 89 -17.15 11.28 -11.48
N ILE A 90 -15.85 11.27 -11.21
CA ILE A 90 -15.26 12.07 -10.12
C ILE A 90 -15.55 13.56 -10.31
N GLN A 91 -15.44 14.07 -11.53
CA GLN A 91 -15.72 15.48 -11.83
C GLN A 91 -17.20 15.86 -11.63
N SER A 92 -18.13 14.89 -11.70
CA SER A 92 -19.57 15.12 -11.51
C SER A 92 -19.91 15.61 -10.10
N PHE A 93 -19.04 15.34 -9.13
CA PHE A 93 -19.21 15.80 -7.76
C PHE A 93 -18.83 17.27 -7.55
N ASN A 94 -18.20 17.91 -8.54
CA ASN A 94 -17.92 19.34 -8.56
C ASN A 94 -19.00 20.15 -9.29
N ASP A 95 -20.20 19.58 -9.51
CA ASP A 95 -21.28 20.25 -10.23
C ASP A 95 -21.83 21.45 -9.43
N PRO A 96 -21.86 22.67 -10.00
CA PRO A 96 -22.39 23.87 -9.34
C PRO A 96 -23.84 23.75 -8.87
N ILE A 97 -24.61 22.77 -9.38
CA ILE A 97 -25.98 22.50 -8.93
C ILE A 97 -26.05 22.16 -7.43
N LEU A 98 -24.97 21.61 -6.86
CA LEU A 98 -24.87 21.27 -5.44
C LEU A 98 -24.85 22.52 -4.55
N ASP A 99 -24.44 23.67 -5.08
CA ASP A 99 -24.41 24.97 -4.39
C ASP A 99 -25.66 25.82 -4.61
N ARG A 100 -26.51 25.45 -5.56
CA ARG A 100 -27.72 26.23 -5.85
C ARG A 100 -28.68 26.24 -4.68
N HIS A 101 -29.28 27.39 -4.42
CA HIS A 101 -30.37 27.51 -3.45
C HIS A 101 -31.58 26.65 -3.89
N THR A 102 -32.23 26.01 -2.92
CA THR A 102 -33.47 25.25 -3.13
C THR A 102 -34.44 25.45 -1.97
N VAL A 103 -35.73 25.54 -2.32
CA VAL A 103 -36.85 25.62 -1.36
C VAL A 103 -37.17 24.24 -0.78
N SER A 104 -36.85 23.15 -1.48
CA SER A 104 -37.11 21.78 -1.02
C SER A 104 -36.18 21.38 0.13
N PRO A 105 -36.69 21.08 1.34
CA PRO A 105 -35.87 20.65 2.47
C PRO A 105 -35.14 19.34 2.20
N THR A 106 -35.78 18.41 1.49
CA THR A 106 -35.19 17.11 1.11
C THR A 106 -34.01 17.30 0.17
N LEU A 107 -34.16 18.15 -0.86
CA LEU A 107 -33.09 18.40 -1.82
C LEU A 107 -31.91 19.15 -1.17
N ARG A 108 -32.21 20.08 -0.26
CA ARG A 108 -31.17 20.77 0.52
C ARG A 108 -30.35 19.78 1.35
N ARG A 109 -31.02 18.85 2.02
CA ARG A 109 -30.37 17.79 2.82
C ARG A 109 -29.50 16.89 1.96
N LEU A 110 -30.01 16.44 0.82
CA LEU A 110 -29.28 15.55 -0.06
C LEU A 110 -28.01 16.22 -0.61
N ARG A 111 -28.11 17.48 -1.06
CA ARG A 111 -26.95 18.28 -1.45
C ARG A 111 -25.92 18.43 -0.32
N SER A 112 -26.38 18.63 0.92
CA SER A 112 -25.50 18.64 2.09
C SER A 112 -24.76 17.31 2.25
N TRP A 113 -25.47 16.18 2.15
CA TRP A 113 -24.85 14.86 2.29
C TRP A 113 -23.84 14.55 1.19
N ILE A 114 -24.08 15.01 -0.04
CA ILE A 114 -23.10 14.91 -1.13
C ILE A 114 -21.87 15.76 -0.81
N LYS A 115 -22.04 16.98 -0.31
CA LYS A 115 -20.90 17.83 0.09
C LYS A 115 -20.09 17.18 1.21
N ASP A 116 -20.76 16.62 2.21
CA ASP A 116 -20.11 15.89 3.30
C ASP A 116 -19.36 14.66 2.77
N PHE A 117 -19.91 13.97 1.77
CA PHE A 117 -19.21 12.90 1.07
C PHE A 117 -17.99 13.41 0.29
N VAL A 118 -18.09 14.51 -0.45
CA VAL A 118 -16.96 15.11 -1.19
C VAL A 118 -15.83 15.54 -0.26
N ASN A 119 -16.14 15.98 0.95
CA ASN A 119 -15.15 16.36 1.97
C ASN A 119 -14.63 15.18 2.82
N SER A 120 -14.98 13.94 2.46
CA SER A 120 -14.64 12.76 3.25
C SER A 120 -13.48 11.95 2.68
N GLN A 121 -12.89 11.10 3.53
CA GLN A 121 -11.86 10.14 3.13
C GLN A 121 -12.35 9.16 2.05
N ASP A 122 -13.64 8.78 2.07
CA ASP A 122 -14.22 7.90 1.05
C ASP A 122 -14.09 8.51 -0.36
N PHE A 123 -14.25 9.83 -0.50
CA PHE A 123 -14.12 10.50 -1.79
C PHE A 123 -12.66 10.71 -2.19
N GLU A 124 -11.76 10.98 -1.25
CA GLU A 124 -10.32 10.98 -1.50
C GLU A 124 -9.83 9.61 -2.02
N GLN A 125 -10.33 8.53 -1.43
CA GLN A 125 -10.06 7.16 -1.89
C GLN A 125 -10.57 6.92 -3.33
N LEU A 126 -11.72 7.50 -3.67
CA LEU A 126 -12.31 7.40 -5.01
C LEU A 126 -11.48 8.16 -6.06
N LYS A 127 -10.89 9.31 -5.70
CA LYS A 127 -10.03 10.12 -6.59
C LYS A 127 -8.80 9.35 -7.07
N LEU A 128 -8.29 8.38 -6.29
CA LEU A 128 -7.15 7.53 -6.67
C LEU A 128 -7.40 6.72 -7.95
N PHE A 129 -8.65 6.49 -8.34
CA PHE A 129 -8.99 5.79 -9.59
C PHE A 129 -8.93 6.71 -10.83
N ALA A 130 -8.96 8.03 -10.63
CA ALA A 130 -8.89 9.03 -11.69
C ALA A 130 -7.48 9.63 -11.85
N SER A 131 -6.66 9.63 -10.80
CA SER A 131 -5.33 10.26 -10.78
C SER A 131 -4.40 9.74 -11.89
N ARG A 132 -4.47 8.45 -12.24
CA ARG A 132 -3.60 7.85 -13.27
C ARG A 132 -3.78 8.42 -14.68
N TYR A 133 -4.85 9.18 -14.93
CA TYR A 133 -5.17 9.74 -16.24
C TYR A 133 -5.14 11.27 -16.26
N ASP A 134 -4.85 11.92 -15.13
CA ASP A 134 -4.73 13.37 -15.12
C ASP A 134 -3.41 13.77 -15.79
N GLN A 135 -3.50 14.30 -17.00
CA GLN A 135 -2.34 14.76 -17.79
C GLN A 135 -1.90 16.18 -17.39
N ARG A 136 -2.53 16.78 -16.38
CA ARG A 136 -2.22 18.15 -15.93
C ARG A 136 -0.92 18.17 -15.13
N GLN A 137 -0.07 19.16 -15.45
CA GLN A 137 1.37 19.18 -15.18
C GLN A 137 1.82 19.37 -13.72
N HIS A 138 0.94 19.23 -12.73
CA HIS A 138 1.32 19.29 -11.31
C HIS A 138 0.69 18.14 -10.53
N VAL A 139 1.22 16.95 -10.78
CA VAL A 139 0.92 15.72 -10.03
C VAL A 139 1.72 15.78 -8.73
N HIS A 140 1.04 15.73 -7.58
CA HIS A 140 1.70 15.69 -6.28
C HIS A 140 2.56 14.42 -6.19
N TRP A 141 3.75 14.46 -5.56
CA TRP A 141 4.69 13.32 -5.55
C TRP A 141 4.06 12.00 -5.08
N SER A 142 3.11 12.09 -4.13
CA SER A 142 2.42 10.93 -3.55
C SER A 142 1.62 10.12 -4.56
N GLU A 143 1.14 10.74 -5.64
CA GLU A 143 0.32 10.07 -6.66
C GLU A 143 1.09 8.96 -7.39
N ARG A 144 2.42 9.04 -7.44
CA ARG A 144 3.26 7.94 -7.96
C ARG A 144 3.07 6.65 -7.16
N TYR A 145 2.86 6.79 -5.86
CA TYR A 145 2.71 5.68 -4.93
C TYR A 145 1.23 5.28 -4.75
N THR A 146 0.36 5.62 -5.72
CA THR A 146 -1.06 5.23 -5.71
C THR A 146 -1.24 3.72 -5.53
N SER A 147 -0.34 2.89 -6.06
CA SER A 147 -0.36 1.44 -5.86
C SER A 147 -0.36 1.03 -4.37
N TYR A 148 0.33 1.78 -3.52
CA TYR A 148 0.35 1.58 -2.07
C TYR A 148 -0.84 2.24 -1.38
N LEU A 149 -1.25 3.44 -1.80
CA LEU A 149 -2.41 4.14 -1.24
C LEU A 149 -3.74 3.39 -1.43
N LEU A 150 -3.80 2.46 -2.38
CA LEU A 150 -4.95 1.56 -2.59
C LEU A 150 -4.98 0.38 -1.60
N VAL A 151 -3.87 0.05 -0.93
CA VAL A 151 -3.77 -1.10 -0.03
C VAL A 151 -4.78 -1.04 1.12
N PRO A 152 -4.89 0.08 1.88
CA PRO A 152 -5.88 0.20 2.95
C PRO A 152 -7.32 -0.07 2.50
N GLN A 153 -7.65 0.23 1.23
CA GLN A 153 -9.02 0.05 0.72
C GLN A 153 -9.40 -1.43 0.55
N TYR A 154 -8.48 -2.29 0.13
CA TYR A 154 -8.80 -3.71 -0.12
C TYR A 154 -8.55 -4.65 1.05
N ILE A 155 -7.82 -4.21 2.08
CA ILE A 155 -7.60 -4.99 3.30
C ILE A 155 -8.70 -4.76 4.33
N ASP A 156 -9.34 -3.59 4.31
CA ASP A 156 -10.40 -3.26 5.25
C ASP A 156 -11.68 -4.03 4.88
N LEU A 157 -12.03 -5.00 5.73
CA LEU A 157 -13.21 -5.86 5.56
C LEU A 157 -14.54 -5.11 5.69
N ASN A 158 -14.53 -3.88 6.23
CA ASN A 158 -15.71 -3.04 6.29
C ASN A 158 -16.03 -2.38 4.94
N ASN A 159 -15.07 -2.35 4.00
CA ASN A 159 -15.32 -1.82 2.67
C ASN A 159 -16.14 -2.80 1.81
N PRO A 160 -17.04 -2.27 0.94
CA PRO A 160 -17.78 -3.09 -0.02
C PRO A 160 -16.85 -3.97 -0.86
N GLU A 161 -17.31 -5.16 -1.24
CA GLU A 161 -16.54 -6.07 -2.10
C GLU A 161 -16.12 -5.41 -3.41
N GLU A 162 -16.99 -4.59 -4.00
CA GLU A 162 -16.68 -3.84 -5.23
C GLU A 162 -15.52 -2.87 -5.02
N GLN A 163 -15.45 -2.19 -3.86
CA GLN A 163 -14.35 -1.30 -3.52
C GLN A 163 -13.05 -2.08 -3.34
N ARG A 164 -13.09 -3.17 -2.56
CA ARG A 164 -11.91 -4.01 -2.29
C ARG A 164 -11.37 -4.62 -3.58
N HIS A 165 -12.25 -5.12 -4.45
CA HIS A 165 -11.88 -5.66 -5.75
C HIS A 165 -11.24 -4.59 -6.66
N ALA A 166 -11.88 -3.43 -6.81
CA ALA A 166 -11.38 -2.34 -7.64
C ALA A 166 -9.98 -1.90 -7.20
N ALA A 167 -9.80 -1.68 -5.89
CA ALA A 167 -8.52 -1.23 -5.33
C ALA A 167 -7.41 -2.27 -5.49
N ARG A 168 -7.72 -3.56 -5.28
CA ARG A 168 -6.76 -4.66 -5.45
C ARG A 168 -6.34 -4.80 -6.92
N ALA A 169 -7.30 -4.76 -7.84
CA ALA A 169 -7.04 -4.87 -9.27
C ALA A 169 -6.16 -3.70 -9.76
N LEU A 170 -6.51 -2.47 -9.40
CA LEU A 170 -5.75 -1.28 -9.77
C LEU A 170 -4.34 -1.27 -9.15
N SER A 171 -4.20 -1.61 -7.87
CA SER A 171 -2.90 -1.70 -7.20
C SER A 171 -1.97 -2.70 -7.90
N ARG A 172 -2.50 -3.90 -8.24
CA ARG A 172 -1.75 -4.93 -8.98
C ARG A 172 -1.33 -4.43 -10.37
N GLN A 173 -2.24 -3.79 -11.10
CA GLN A 173 -1.96 -3.25 -12.43
C GLN A 173 -0.84 -2.19 -12.38
N LEU A 174 -0.90 -1.26 -11.43
CA LEU A 174 0.10 -0.20 -11.29
C LEU A 174 1.49 -0.75 -10.93
N LYS A 175 1.56 -1.76 -10.05
CA LYS A 175 2.83 -2.42 -9.70
C LYS A 175 3.43 -3.18 -10.89
N GLU A 176 2.60 -3.91 -11.65
CA GLU A 176 3.08 -4.60 -12.86
C GLU A 176 3.51 -3.62 -13.96
N GLN A 177 2.82 -2.49 -14.11
CA GLN A 177 3.24 -1.42 -15.01
C GLN A 177 4.59 -0.84 -14.60
N PHE A 178 4.75 -0.43 -13.33
CA PHE A 178 6.02 0.09 -12.82
C PHE A 178 7.17 -0.88 -13.05
N LYS A 179 6.92 -2.17 -12.77
CA LYS A 179 7.89 -3.25 -12.97
C LYS A 179 8.28 -3.42 -14.44
N PHE A 180 7.33 -3.39 -15.36
CA PHE A 180 7.60 -3.43 -16.79
C PHE A 180 8.40 -2.21 -17.25
N ASP A 181 8.01 -1.01 -16.81
CA ASP A 181 8.67 0.24 -17.15
C ASP A 181 10.11 0.26 -16.63
N LEU A 182 10.37 -0.28 -15.43
CA LEU A 182 11.70 -0.42 -14.85
C LEU A 182 12.58 -1.40 -15.65
N ALA A 183 12.03 -2.55 -16.04
CA ALA A 183 12.72 -3.52 -16.90
C ALA A 183 13.04 -2.91 -18.28
N MET A 184 12.10 -2.20 -18.88
CA MET A 184 12.28 -1.52 -20.16
C MET A 184 13.35 -0.41 -20.07
N TYR A 185 13.31 0.38 -19.01
CA TYR A 185 14.28 1.46 -18.77
C TYR A 185 15.70 0.89 -18.58
N THR A 186 15.86 -0.14 -17.73
CA THR A 186 17.18 -0.78 -17.51
C THR A 186 17.75 -1.40 -18.78
N ALA A 187 16.93 -2.08 -19.60
CA ALA A 187 17.38 -2.69 -20.85
C ALA A 187 17.82 -1.64 -21.90
N LYS A 188 17.05 -0.56 -22.07
CA LYS A 188 17.33 0.44 -23.11
C LYS A 188 18.40 1.46 -22.71
N SER A 189 18.44 1.87 -21.44
CA SER A 189 19.49 2.79 -20.93
C SER A 189 20.90 2.20 -21.10
N GLN A 190 21.04 0.88 -21.02
CA GLN A 190 22.30 0.18 -21.23
C GLN A 190 22.63 -0.14 -22.70
N ALA A 191 21.65 0.00 -23.60
CA ALA A 191 21.82 -0.19 -25.04
C ALA A 191 22.17 1.12 -25.78
N MET A 192 21.94 2.28 -25.15
CA MET A 192 22.32 3.58 -25.69
C MET A 192 23.85 3.78 -25.61
N ASN A 193 24.45 4.11 -26.74
CA ASN A 193 25.87 4.48 -26.80
C ASN A 193 26.04 5.89 -26.19
N PRO A 194 26.96 6.11 -25.24
CA PRO A 194 27.17 7.41 -24.61
C PRO A 194 27.55 8.52 -25.61
N ASP A 195 28.12 8.15 -26.77
CA ASP A 195 28.54 9.08 -27.84
C ASP A 195 27.45 9.36 -28.90
N ALA A 196 26.30 8.68 -28.85
CA ALA A 196 25.23 8.89 -29.81
C ALA A 196 24.30 10.01 -29.31
N ILE A 197 24.39 11.19 -29.94
CA ILE A 197 23.46 12.31 -29.73
C ILE A 197 22.09 11.90 -30.26
N ALA A 198 21.31 11.19 -29.44
CA ALA A 198 19.93 10.89 -29.74
C ALA A 198 19.05 12.14 -29.45
N PRO A 199 18.10 12.50 -30.33
CA PRO A 199 17.21 13.64 -30.11
C PRO A 199 16.45 13.47 -28.77
N ALA A 200 16.22 14.57 -28.05
CA ALA A 200 15.67 14.57 -26.69
C ALA A 200 14.34 13.78 -26.55
N ASP A 201 13.51 13.76 -27.59
CA ASP A 201 12.25 12.99 -27.64
C ASP A 201 12.42 11.46 -27.70
N SER A 202 13.63 10.96 -27.95
CA SER A 202 13.93 9.53 -28.03
C SER A 202 14.50 8.94 -26.73
N ARG A 203 14.76 9.77 -25.71
CA ARG A 203 15.22 9.31 -24.40
C ARG A 203 14.03 8.69 -23.64
N ILE A 204 14.16 7.43 -23.27
CA ILE A 204 13.15 6.73 -22.45
C ILE A 204 12.98 7.48 -21.13
N LYS A 205 11.74 7.77 -20.78
CA LYS A 205 11.41 8.41 -19.51
C LYS A 205 11.77 7.47 -18.36
N ASN A 206 12.54 7.97 -17.40
CA ASN A 206 12.85 7.23 -16.18
C ASN A 206 11.57 7.08 -15.33
N PRO A 207 11.20 5.86 -14.91
CA PRO A 207 10.02 5.63 -14.07
C PRO A 207 10.20 6.04 -12.60
N THR A 208 11.40 6.49 -12.20
CA THR A 208 11.79 6.80 -10.81
C THR A 208 12.19 8.28 -10.63
N PHE A 209 12.18 8.78 -9.38
CA PHE A 209 12.68 10.13 -9.05
C PHE A 209 14.21 10.16 -8.92
N LEU A 210 14.87 8.99 -8.90
CA LEU A 210 16.30 8.87 -8.69
C LEU A 210 17.14 9.28 -9.91
N GLY A 211 16.52 9.49 -11.08
CA GLY A 211 17.28 9.73 -12.31
C GLY A 211 18.27 8.60 -12.56
N ASP A 212 19.47 8.91 -13.04
CA ASP A 212 20.47 7.90 -13.41
C ASP A 212 21.00 7.09 -12.20
N ASP A 213 20.80 7.57 -10.96
CA ASP A 213 21.16 6.84 -9.75
C ASP A 213 20.38 5.52 -9.59
N VAL A 214 19.22 5.39 -10.27
CA VAL A 214 18.43 4.15 -10.28
C VAL A 214 19.25 2.95 -10.76
N LEU A 215 20.09 3.13 -11.80
CA LEU A 215 20.89 2.03 -12.35
C LEU A 215 21.97 1.61 -11.34
N ARG A 216 22.62 2.59 -10.71
CA ARG A 216 23.62 2.35 -9.67
C ARG A 216 23.01 1.64 -8.45
N LEU A 217 21.80 2.05 -8.05
CA LEU A 217 21.06 1.40 -6.97
C LEU A 217 20.73 -0.06 -7.32
N ILE A 218 20.14 -0.32 -8.50
CA ILE A 218 19.80 -1.68 -8.94
C ILE A 218 21.06 -2.55 -9.00
N LYS A 219 22.14 -2.05 -9.61
CA LYS A 219 23.44 -2.73 -9.63
C LYS A 219 23.96 -2.99 -8.21
N GLY A 220 23.84 -2.04 -7.29
CA GLY A 220 24.24 -2.20 -5.90
C GLY A 220 23.43 -3.26 -5.15
N ILE A 221 22.10 -3.28 -5.35
CA ILE A 221 21.19 -4.29 -4.78
C ILE A 221 21.56 -5.68 -5.31
N LEU A 222 21.77 -5.81 -6.62
CA LEU A 222 22.10 -7.07 -7.27
C LEU A 222 23.53 -7.53 -6.97
N ALA A 223 24.50 -6.63 -6.80
CA ALA A 223 25.88 -6.99 -6.44
C ALA A 223 25.96 -7.51 -5.01
N ARG A 224 25.16 -6.94 -4.09
CA ARG A 224 25.00 -7.44 -2.72
C ARG A 224 24.28 -8.79 -2.64
N ARG A 225 23.70 -9.26 -3.74
CA ARG A 225 23.06 -10.59 -3.83
C ARG A 225 24.08 -11.73 -3.64
N GLY A 226 25.38 -11.51 -3.89
CA GLY A 226 26.48 -12.41 -3.52
C GLY A 226 26.27 -13.90 -3.83
N ILE A 227 26.96 -14.77 -3.08
CA ILE A 227 26.84 -16.24 -3.18
C ILE A 227 25.48 -16.73 -2.64
N PHE A 228 24.81 -15.94 -1.80
CA PHE A 228 23.50 -16.24 -1.22
C PHE A 228 22.52 -15.09 -1.47
N SER A 229 21.52 -15.32 -2.33
CA SER A 229 20.40 -14.38 -2.48
C SER A 229 19.66 -14.20 -1.15
N TYR A 230 19.06 -13.02 -0.88
CA TYR A 230 18.24 -12.86 0.34
C TYR A 230 17.11 -13.88 0.42
N THR A 231 16.58 -14.34 -0.71
CA THR A 231 15.62 -15.45 -0.79
C THR A 231 16.22 -16.76 -0.26
N ASN A 232 17.44 -17.11 -0.68
CA ASN A 232 18.12 -18.31 -0.17
C ASN A 232 18.39 -18.19 1.34
N LEU A 233 18.81 -17.01 1.81
CA LEU A 233 19.01 -16.75 3.24
C LEU A 233 17.71 -16.88 4.03
N ALA A 234 16.59 -16.39 3.50
CA ALA A 234 15.27 -16.55 4.12
C ALA A 234 14.86 -18.02 4.21
N ASN A 235 15.05 -18.79 3.14
CA ASN A 235 14.77 -20.23 3.11
C ASN A 235 15.62 -21.00 4.14
N ILE A 236 16.93 -20.73 4.19
CA ILE A 236 17.83 -21.33 5.17
C ILE A 236 17.38 -20.98 6.59
N PHE A 237 17.03 -19.71 6.84
CA PHE A 237 16.56 -19.26 8.14
C PHE A 237 15.25 -19.96 8.56
N LEU A 238 14.28 -20.08 7.65
CA LEU A 238 13.03 -20.78 7.92
C LEU A 238 13.28 -22.26 8.25
N GLU A 239 14.09 -22.96 7.47
CA GLU A 239 14.44 -24.36 7.75
C GLU A 239 15.12 -24.54 9.12
N GLN A 240 16.02 -23.62 9.49
CA GLN A 240 16.72 -23.67 10.77
C GLN A 240 15.83 -23.33 11.98
N THR A 241 14.72 -22.61 11.77
CA THR A 241 13.88 -22.09 12.86
C THR A 241 12.62 -22.90 13.13
N LYS A 242 12.24 -23.85 12.24
CA LYS A 242 11.02 -24.67 12.34
C LYS A 242 10.81 -25.37 13.69
N GLN A 243 11.87 -25.82 14.34
CA GLN A 243 11.79 -26.59 15.60
C GLN A 243 12.17 -25.77 16.83
N LEU A 244 12.45 -24.48 16.67
CA LEU A 244 12.81 -23.62 17.79
C LEU A 244 11.57 -23.26 18.62
N SER A 245 11.81 -23.10 19.92
CA SER A 245 10.86 -22.37 20.78
C SER A 245 10.76 -20.92 20.31
N TYR A 246 9.63 -20.27 20.57
CA TYR A 246 9.42 -18.89 20.17
C TYR A 246 10.48 -17.94 20.79
N ALA A 247 10.90 -18.19 22.03
CA ALA A 247 11.99 -17.42 22.65
C ALA A 247 13.32 -17.52 21.88
N GLN A 248 13.70 -18.73 21.42
CA GLN A 248 14.90 -18.96 20.61
C GLN A 248 14.75 -18.38 19.20
N PHE A 249 13.54 -18.46 18.63
CA PHE A 249 13.23 -17.84 17.36
C PHE A 249 13.44 -16.32 17.41
N LYS A 250 12.94 -15.62 18.45
CA LYS A 250 13.14 -14.17 18.62
C LYS A 250 14.61 -13.76 18.57
N GLN A 251 15.48 -14.51 19.28
CA GLN A 251 16.93 -14.26 19.27
C GLN A 251 17.56 -14.51 17.88
N SER A 252 17.11 -15.56 17.20
CA SER A 252 17.59 -15.91 15.86
C SER A 252 17.14 -14.89 14.82
N LEU A 253 15.89 -14.40 14.93
CA LEU A 253 15.32 -13.39 14.06
C LEU A 253 16.08 -12.07 14.15
N GLN A 254 16.41 -11.60 15.36
CA GLN A 254 17.24 -10.41 15.54
C GLN A 254 18.58 -10.55 14.78
N LYS A 255 19.27 -11.69 14.97
CA LYS A 255 20.55 -11.96 14.27
C LYS A 255 20.37 -11.97 12.77
N TYR A 256 19.33 -12.64 12.26
CA TYR A 256 19.03 -12.71 10.83
C TYR A 256 18.75 -11.34 10.19
N LEU A 257 17.98 -10.49 10.87
CA LEU A 257 17.64 -9.15 10.36
C LEU A 257 18.88 -8.25 10.27
N VAL A 258 19.75 -8.29 11.28
CA VAL A 258 20.96 -7.45 11.35
C VAL A 258 22.15 -8.05 10.58
N PHE A 259 22.16 -9.37 10.34
CA PHE A 259 23.17 -10.03 9.50
C PHE A 259 23.32 -9.32 8.15
N SER A 260 24.54 -9.07 7.68
CA SER A 260 24.84 -8.26 6.48
C SER A 260 24.54 -6.75 6.55
N VAL A 261 23.99 -6.26 7.67
CA VAL A 261 23.83 -4.82 7.99
C VAL A 261 24.94 -4.33 8.93
N ASP A 262 25.59 -5.25 9.65
CA ASP A 262 26.57 -5.07 10.75
C ASP A 262 27.82 -4.20 10.46
N ALA A 263 28.08 -3.74 9.24
CA ALA A 263 29.28 -2.94 8.93
C ALA A 263 29.20 -1.45 9.36
N HIS A 264 28.19 -1.04 10.14
CA HIS A 264 27.93 0.38 10.40
C HIS A 264 27.35 0.68 11.79
N PRO A 265 27.72 1.80 12.46
CA PRO A 265 27.21 2.17 13.79
C PRO A 265 25.68 2.33 13.89
N ALA A 266 25.00 2.60 12.78
CA ALA A 266 23.52 2.59 12.72
C ALA A 266 22.91 1.20 12.92
N ALA A 267 23.66 0.14 12.57
CA ALA A 267 23.25 -1.25 12.77
C ALA A 267 23.19 -1.59 14.27
N ASP A 268 24.06 -1.00 15.09
CA ASP A 268 24.07 -1.22 16.54
C ASP A 268 22.81 -0.64 17.20
N SER A 269 22.40 0.58 16.81
CA SER A 269 21.16 1.18 17.31
C SER A 269 19.93 0.35 16.91
N LEU A 270 19.88 -0.11 15.65
CA LEU A 270 18.81 -0.98 15.18
C LEU A 270 18.80 -2.32 15.93
N LYS A 271 19.98 -2.92 16.15
CA LYS A 271 20.14 -4.18 16.86
C LYS A 271 19.65 -4.09 18.30
N THR A 272 20.02 -3.04 19.02
CA THR A 272 19.57 -2.81 20.40
C THR A 272 18.06 -2.63 20.45
N HIS A 273 17.50 -1.76 19.59
CA HIS A 273 16.07 -1.51 19.57
C HIS A 273 15.24 -2.76 19.22
N LEU A 274 15.70 -3.53 18.23
CA LEU A 274 15.06 -4.81 17.88
C LEU A 274 15.14 -5.82 19.05
N SER A 275 16.26 -5.86 19.79
CA SER A 275 16.41 -6.75 20.95
C SER A 275 15.39 -6.43 22.04
N GLU A 276 15.30 -5.15 22.40
CA GLU A 276 14.39 -4.65 23.43
C GLU A 276 12.93 -4.96 23.05
N ARG A 277 12.53 -4.61 21.82
CA ARG A 277 11.17 -4.81 21.34
C ARG A 277 10.80 -6.29 21.16
N LEU A 278 11.72 -7.11 20.66
CA LEU A 278 11.47 -8.55 20.51
C LEU A 278 11.36 -9.25 21.85
N SER A 279 12.22 -8.93 22.82
CA SER A 279 12.26 -9.64 24.11
C SER A 279 10.88 -9.70 24.81
N VAL A 280 10.14 -8.59 24.77
CA VAL A 280 8.82 -8.42 25.39
C VAL A 280 7.63 -8.86 24.51
N LEU A 281 7.88 -9.29 23.27
CA LEU A 281 6.83 -9.66 22.33
C LEU A 281 6.26 -11.04 22.69
N TYR A 282 4.95 -11.10 22.92
CA TYR A 282 4.15 -12.32 23.14
C TYR A 282 4.81 -13.36 24.08
N PRO A 283 5.18 -12.99 25.32
CA PRO A 283 5.90 -13.88 26.25
C PRO A 283 5.12 -15.17 26.58
N GLU A 284 3.79 -15.14 26.51
CA GLU A 284 2.91 -16.28 26.70
C GLU A 284 3.14 -17.41 25.66
N HIS A 285 3.77 -17.08 24.53
CA HIS A 285 4.11 -18.02 23.46
C HIS A 285 5.55 -18.53 23.55
N ASP A 286 6.40 -18.02 24.46
CA ASP A 286 7.86 -18.29 24.48
C ASP A 286 8.24 -19.76 24.52
N ASN A 287 7.46 -20.58 25.22
CA ASN A 287 7.69 -22.02 25.38
C ASN A 287 7.04 -22.87 24.28
N ARG A 288 6.29 -22.26 23.35
CA ARG A 288 5.65 -22.96 22.24
C ARG A 288 6.59 -22.99 21.03
N THR A 289 6.43 -24.01 20.20
CA THR A 289 7.08 -24.07 18.90
C THR A 289 6.53 -22.98 17.99
N LEU A 290 7.38 -22.44 17.11
CA LEU A 290 6.97 -21.46 16.12
C LEU A 290 5.87 -22.04 15.21
N ASP A 291 4.78 -21.29 15.06
CA ASP A 291 3.75 -21.54 14.05
C ASP A 291 3.66 -20.34 13.09
N ASN A 292 2.93 -20.52 11.99
CA ASN A 292 2.80 -19.49 10.95
C ASN A 292 2.03 -18.24 11.46
N ALA A 293 1.11 -18.41 12.42
CA ALA A 293 0.32 -17.29 12.94
C ALA A 293 1.16 -16.38 13.85
N ILE A 294 1.94 -16.96 14.76
CA ILE A 294 2.90 -16.24 15.61
C ILE A 294 4.00 -15.61 14.75
N LEU A 295 4.49 -16.32 13.72
CA LEU A 295 5.45 -15.76 12.76
C LEU A 295 4.89 -14.50 12.09
N LEU A 296 3.66 -14.57 11.56
CA LEU A 296 2.99 -13.44 10.93
C LEU A 296 2.80 -12.27 11.90
N ARG A 297 2.22 -12.51 13.08
CA ARG A 297 2.02 -11.47 14.11
C ARG A 297 3.35 -10.82 14.51
N THR A 298 4.40 -11.63 14.67
CA THR A 298 5.74 -11.14 15.00
C THR A 298 6.28 -10.24 13.88
N CYS A 299 6.18 -10.68 12.62
CA CYS A 299 6.65 -9.89 11.48
C CYS A 299 5.86 -8.59 11.31
N ASN A 300 4.53 -8.63 11.40
CA ASN A 300 3.67 -7.44 11.35
C ASN A 300 4.03 -6.44 12.45
N ARG A 301 4.26 -6.94 13.67
CA ARG A 301 4.60 -6.06 14.80
C ARG A 301 5.98 -5.43 14.67
N ILE A 302 6.97 -6.15 14.13
CA ILE A 302 8.28 -5.57 13.81
C ILE A 302 8.15 -4.54 12.69
N VAL A 303 7.33 -4.81 11.67
CA VAL A 303 7.03 -3.84 10.61
C VAL A 303 6.47 -2.56 11.22
N ASP A 304 5.50 -2.63 12.14
CA ASP A 304 4.96 -1.47 12.84
C ASP A 304 6.06 -0.69 13.58
N PHE A 305 6.92 -1.38 14.35
CA PHE A 305 8.05 -0.75 15.05
C PHE A 305 9.02 -0.04 14.10
N LEU A 306 9.26 -0.61 12.92
CA LEU A 306 10.18 -0.07 11.92
C LEU A 306 9.55 1.00 11.02
N THR A 307 8.23 1.21 11.08
CA THR A 307 7.49 2.13 10.18
C THR A 307 6.61 3.10 10.96
N THR A 308 5.43 2.66 11.43
CA THR A 308 4.51 3.43 12.27
C THR A 308 3.77 2.52 13.25
N GLU A 309 3.88 2.83 14.55
CA GLU A 309 3.27 2.03 15.62
C GLU A 309 1.79 2.41 15.86
N ASN A 310 1.45 3.68 15.68
CA ASN A 310 0.11 4.25 15.90
C ASN A 310 -0.67 4.48 14.60
N ARG A 311 -0.09 4.15 13.44
CA ARG A 311 -0.65 4.40 12.09
C ARG A 311 -0.89 5.88 11.77
N GLN A 312 -0.34 6.77 12.58
CA GLN A 312 -0.49 8.21 12.44
C GLN A 312 0.85 8.88 12.24
N GLU A 313 1.84 8.52 13.05
CA GLU A 313 3.16 9.13 13.06
C GLU A 313 4.25 8.09 12.75
N PRO A 314 5.33 8.51 12.08
CA PRO A 314 6.49 7.65 11.85
C PRO A 314 7.12 7.23 13.18
N SER A 315 7.61 6.00 13.26
CA SER A 315 8.31 5.54 14.45
C SER A 315 9.64 6.27 14.62
N PRO A 316 10.15 6.46 15.86
CA PRO A 316 11.41 7.15 16.09
C PRO A 316 12.59 6.50 15.35
N ILE A 317 12.62 5.16 15.28
CA ILE A 317 13.66 4.42 14.57
C ILE A 317 13.58 4.62 13.05
N PHE A 318 12.37 4.76 12.49
CA PHE A 318 12.18 5.09 11.08
C PHE A 318 12.84 6.43 10.75
N VAL A 319 12.48 7.48 11.50
CA VAL A 319 13.05 8.83 11.31
C VAL A 319 14.56 8.82 11.54
N GLN A 320 15.05 8.14 12.59
CA GLN A 320 16.47 8.05 12.91
C GLN A 320 17.28 7.39 11.78
N LEU A 321 16.82 6.26 11.23
CA LEU A 321 17.56 5.55 10.18
C LEU A 321 17.59 6.33 8.87
N LEU A 322 16.53 7.07 8.56
CA LEU A 322 16.42 7.83 7.32
C LEU A 322 17.16 9.17 7.38
N THR A 323 17.13 9.87 8.51
CA THR A 323 17.92 11.09 8.73
C THR A 323 19.43 10.83 8.73
N GLN A 324 19.86 9.62 9.12
CA GLN A 324 21.25 9.17 8.98
C GLN A 324 21.65 8.84 7.52
N GLY A 325 20.75 9.04 6.55
CA GLY A 325 21.01 8.91 5.12
C GLY A 325 21.11 7.47 4.62
N LYS A 326 20.50 6.50 5.32
CA LYS A 326 20.61 5.06 4.96
C LYS A 326 19.26 4.35 4.75
N PRO A 327 18.43 4.84 3.81
CA PRO A 327 17.16 4.19 3.44
C PRO A 327 17.31 2.73 3.04
N LEU A 328 18.37 2.37 2.30
CA LEU A 328 18.57 1.00 1.82
C LEU A 328 18.70 -0.02 2.96
N THR A 329 19.29 0.37 4.11
CA THR A 329 19.43 -0.53 5.26
C THR A 329 18.06 -0.93 5.80
N LEU A 330 17.18 0.05 6.02
CA LEU A 330 15.82 -0.21 6.49
C LEU A 330 15.03 -1.03 5.47
N VAL A 331 15.13 -0.68 4.18
CA VAL A 331 14.45 -1.41 3.10
C VAL A 331 14.90 -2.88 3.05
N VAL A 332 16.18 -3.18 3.22
CA VAL A 332 16.68 -4.57 3.26
C VAL A 332 16.13 -5.34 4.46
N VAL A 333 16.02 -4.70 5.62
CA VAL A 333 15.43 -5.34 6.82
C VAL A 333 13.94 -5.63 6.61
N LEU A 334 13.19 -4.68 6.03
CA LEU A 334 11.79 -4.87 5.67
C LEU A 334 11.61 -5.97 4.61
N LEU A 335 12.48 -6.01 3.60
CA LEU A 335 12.51 -7.07 2.60
C LEU A 335 12.71 -8.45 3.25
N LYS A 336 13.68 -8.58 4.16
CA LYS A 336 13.93 -9.84 4.87
C LYS A 336 12.70 -10.34 5.62
N LEU A 337 11.95 -9.45 6.28
CA LEU A 337 10.69 -9.79 6.95
C LEU A 337 9.65 -10.35 5.97
N VAL A 338 9.51 -9.72 4.80
CA VAL A 338 8.59 -10.20 3.75
C VAL A 338 9.04 -11.56 3.19
N LEU A 339 10.34 -11.78 3.03
CA LEU A 339 10.87 -13.04 2.49
C LEU A 339 10.69 -14.22 3.44
N ILE A 340 10.74 -14.01 4.76
CA ILE A 340 10.45 -15.07 5.75
C ILE A 340 8.94 -15.24 5.99
N CYS A 341 8.14 -14.20 5.76
CA CYS A 341 6.68 -14.25 5.93
C CYS A 341 5.98 -13.46 4.83
N ARG A 342 5.61 -14.15 3.73
CA ARG A 342 4.96 -13.55 2.56
C ARG A 342 3.67 -12.78 2.90
N TYR A 343 2.90 -13.25 3.88
CA TYR A 343 1.64 -12.63 4.30
C TYR A 343 1.86 -11.25 4.96
N SER A 344 3.05 -10.99 5.50
CA SER A 344 3.40 -9.68 6.07
C SER A 344 3.57 -8.59 5.01
N ARG A 345 3.69 -8.96 3.73
CA ARG A 345 3.82 -8.00 2.62
C ARG A 345 2.66 -7.03 2.57
N THR A 346 1.43 -7.54 2.63
CA THR A 346 0.22 -6.71 2.55
C THR A 346 0.15 -5.72 3.71
N HIS A 347 0.52 -6.16 4.92
CA HIS A 347 0.59 -5.29 6.10
C HIS A 347 1.67 -4.21 5.96
N LEU A 348 2.86 -4.58 5.47
CA LEU A 348 3.93 -3.63 5.19
C LEU A 348 3.50 -2.58 4.18
N GLU A 349 2.88 -2.98 3.08
CA GLU A 349 2.38 -2.05 2.07
C GLU A 349 1.31 -1.10 2.64
N ALA A 350 0.49 -1.56 3.58
CA ALA A 350 -0.45 -0.71 4.30
C ALA A 350 0.26 0.32 5.20
N ARG A 351 1.31 -0.08 5.93
CA ARG A 351 2.14 0.84 6.73
C ARG A 351 2.88 1.86 5.87
N ILE A 352 3.31 1.48 4.67
CA ILE A 352 3.87 2.43 3.69
C ILE A 352 2.81 3.43 3.24
N ALA A 353 1.56 3.00 3.02
CA ALA A 353 0.46 3.90 2.72
C ALA A 353 0.19 4.92 3.83
N ASP A 354 0.23 4.49 5.09
CA ASP A 354 0.08 5.37 6.26
C ASP A 354 1.19 6.43 6.29
N LEU A 355 2.45 6.04 6.03
CA LEU A 355 3.57 6.97 5.93
C LEU A 355 3.43 7.96 4.76
N ILE A 356 3.02 7.50 3.58
CA ILE A 356 2.79 8.38 2.43
C ILE A 356 1.71 9.41 2.77
N GLN A 357 0.63 8.98 3.42
CA GLN A 357 -0.48 9.86 3.81
C GLN A 357 -0.02 10.92 4.82
N TYR A 358 0.81 10.54 5.80
CA TYR A 358 1.39 11.47 6.77
C TYR A 358 2.28 12.52 6.10
N TYR A 359 3.23 12.10 5.27
CA TYR A 359 4.19 13.02 4.65
C TYR A 359 3.58 13.85 3.51
N LYS A 360 2.46 13.42 2.93
CA LYS A 360 1.74 14.18 1.90
C LYS A 360 1.25 15.55 2.41
N GLU A 361 1.10 15.72 3.72
CA GLU A 361 0.67 16.98 4.33
C GLU A 361 1.78 18.04 4.40
N TYR A 362 3.04 17.64 4.16
CA TYR A 362 4.22 18.50 4.24
C TYR A 362 4.71 18.94 2.86
N PRO A 363 5.40 20.09 2.76
CA PRO A 363 6.02 20.56 1.51
C PRO A 363 7.03 19.57 0.91
N ASP A 364 7.06 19.49 -0.42
CA ASP A 364 7.91 18.57 -1.19
C ASP A 364 9.42 18.67 -0.86
N ASP A 365 9.90 19.86 -0.53
CA ASP A 365 11.30 20.14 -0.19
C ASP A 365 11.70 19.54 1.16
N GLU A 366 10.78 19.45 2.11
CA GLU A 366 11.01 18.81 3.42
C GLU A 366 10.92 17.27 3.33
N CYS A 367 10.26 16.75 2.30
CA CYS A 367 9.98 15.33 2.11
C CYS A 367 11.03 14.57 1.27
N GLN A 368 12.08 15.24 0.76
CA GLN A 368 13.03 14.61 -0.17
C GLN A 368 13.68 13.32 0.36
N TRP A 369 14.02 13.28 1.64
CA TRP A 369 14.65 12.10 2.26
C TRP A 369 13.69 10.91 2.34
N VAL A 370 12.39 11.14 2.57
CA VAL A 370 11.38 10.07 2.65
C VAL A 370 10.91 9.65 1.26
N ILE A 371 10.82 10.58 0.31
CA ILE A 371 10.58 10.28 -1.11
C ILE A 371 11.68 9.35 -1.62
N ASN A 372 12.95 9.65 -1.33
CA ASN A 372 14.07 8.78 -1.65
C ASN A 372 13.94 7.39 -1.02
N PHE A 373 13.46 7.30 0.23
CA PHE A 373 13.15 6.01 0.86
C PHE A 373 12.07 5.24 0.09
N PHE A 374 10.96 5.88 -0.29
CA PHE A 374 9.89 5.23 -1.04
C PHE A 374 10.35 4.73 -2.41
N GLU A 375 11.19 5.50 -3.12
CA GLU A 375 11.80 5.05 -4.37
C GLU A 375 12.66 3.79 -4.17
N ILE A 376 13.56 3.82 -3.18
CA ILE A 376 14.43 2.67 -2.88
C ILE A 376 13.60 1.46 -2.45
N PHE A 377 12.55 1.68 -1.67
CA PHE A 377 11.61 0.66 -1.23
C PHE A 377 10.92 0.01 -2.43
N ASP A 378 10.30 0.80 -3.30
CA ASP A 378 9.53 0.31 -4.46
C ASP A 378 10.43 -0.46 -5.44
N ILE A 379 11.61 0.09 -5.74
CA ILE A 379 12.62 -0.58 -6.59
C ILE A 379 13.07 -1.91 -5.96
N THR A 380 13.39 -1.92 -4.67
CA THR A 380 13.87 -3.13 -4.00
C THR A 380 12.77 -4.21 -3.98
N MET A 381 11.54 -3.84 -3.59
CA MET A 381 10.41 -4.78 -3.59
C MET A 381 10.09 -5.28 -5.00
N THR A 382 10.28 -4.46 -6.02
CA THR A 382 10.11 -4.84 -7.43
C THR A 382 11.19 -5.81 -7.91
N ILE A 383 12.46 -5.60 -7.55
CA ILE A 383 13.57 -6.51 -7.92
C ILE A 383 13.38 -7.90 -7.31
N TYR A 384 12.90 -7.96 -6.07
CA TYR A 384 12.63 -9.22 -5.37
C TYR A 384 11.21 -9.76 -5.61
N ALA A 385 10.42 -9.12 -6.47
CA ALA A 385 9.11 -9.61 -6.85
C ALA A 385 9.21 -10.86 -7.76
N GLU A 386 8.23 -11.75 -7.64
CA GLU A 386 8.32 -13.12 -8.14
C GLU A 386 8.36 -13.26 -9.68
N ASN A 387 7.83 -12.32 -10.47
CA ASN A 387 7.63 -12.57 -11.92
C ASN A 387 8.77 -12.11 -12.86
N ILE A 388 9.71 -11.26 -12.42
CA ILE A 388 10.85 -10.82 -13.26
C ILE A 388 12.15 -10.97 -12.48
N GLU A 389 13.10 -11.71 -13.04
CA GLU A 389 14.45 -11.81 -12.52
C GLU A 389 15.33 -10.71 -13.10
N PHE A 390 15.91 -9.92 -12.21
CA PHE A 390 17.02 -9.03 -12.53
C PHE A 390 18.34 -9.72 -12.20
N ASN A 391 19.24 -9.81 -13.17
CA ASN A 391 20.54 -10.43 -13.05
C ASN A 391 21.65 -9.47 -13.50
N LEU A 392 22.82 -9.55 -12.87
CA LEU A 392 24.01 -8.83 -13.30
C LEU A 392 24.90 -9.74 -14.15
N ILE A 393 25.36 -9.23 -15.29
CA ILE A 393 26.34 -9.90 -16.14
C ILE A 393 27.58 -9.01 -16.23
N ASP A 394 28.73 -9.56 -15.88
CA ASP A 394 30.02 -8.90 -16.09
C ASP A 394 30.36 -8.94 -17.59
N MET A 395 30.55 -7.76 -18.18
CA MET A 395 30.92 -7.65 -19.60
C MET A 395 32.44 -7.63 -19.81
N ALA A 396 33.23 -7.51 -18.73
CA ALA A 396 34.70 -7.39 -18.80
C ALA A 396 35.43 -8.75 -18.71
N GLY A 397 34.72 -9.85 -18.44
CA GLY A 397 35.28 -11.21 -18.45
C GLY A 397 36.22 -11.50 -17.26
N ALA A 398 36.03 -10.84 -16.11
CA ALA A 398 36.79 -11.18 -14.91
C ALA A 398 36.18 -12.41 -14.24
N ALA A 399 37.04 -13.37 -13.85
CA ALA A 399 36.63 -14.63 -13.25
C ALA A 399 35.74 -14.42 -12.00
N PRO A 400 34.75 -15.31 -11.75
CA PRO A 400 33.87 -15.21 -10.59
C PRO A 400 34.64 -15.69 -9.34
N GLY A 401 35.33 -14.77 -8.67
CA GLY A 401 36.11 -15.13 -7.49
C GLY A 401 36.83 -13.95 -6.87
N GLY A 402 36.11 -13.15 -6.08
CA GLY A 402 36.71 -12.14 -5.23
C GLY A 402 35.64 -11.24 -4.61
N GLU A 403 35.43 -11.40 -3.31
CA GLU A 403 34.67 -10.45 -2.49
C GLU A 403 35.40 -9.09 -2.49
N SER A 404 35.24 -8.32 -3.55
CA SER A 404 35.57 -6.90 -3.53
C SER A 404 34.27 -6.14 -3.34
N GLN A 405 34.20 -5.36 -2.26
CA GLN A 405 33.17 -4.36 -2.06
C GLN A 405 33.01 -3.60 -3.38
N ALA A 406 31.84 -3.73 -4.02
CA ALA A 406 31.62 -3.15 -5.34
C ALA A 406 31.74 -1.63 -5.26
N THR A 407 32.91 -1.10 -5.63
CA THR A 407 33.13 0.33 -5.79
C THR A 407 32.37 0.80 -7.03
N ALA A 408 32.00 2.08 -7.07
CA ALA A 408 31.22 2.65 -8.18
C ALA A 408 31.87 2.37 -9.56
N GLN A 409 33.20 2.35 -9.64
CA GLN A 409 33.97 2.06 -10.86
C GLN A 409 33.87 0.60 -11.33
N VAL A 410 33.66 -0.36 -10.41
CA VAL A 410 33.48 -1.78 -10.77
C VAL A 410 32.06 -2.05 -11.24
N LEU A 411 31.06 -1.34 -10.70
CA LEU A 411 29.66 -1.51 -11.13
C LEU A 411 29.42 -1.09 -12.58
N ASP A 412 30.25 -0.23 -13.15
CA ASP A 412 30.11 0.22 -14.55
C ASP A 412 30.42 -0.86 -15.58
N THR A 413 31.18 -1.91 -15.22
CA THR A 413 31.46 -3.06 -16.11
C THR A 413 30.29 -4.05 -16.19
N TYR A 414 29.33 -3.97 -15.26
CA TYR A 414 28.19 -4.85 -15.22
C TYR A 414 26.98 -4.28 -15.96
N ARG A 415 26.26 -5.18 -16.65
CA ARG A 415 24.95 -4.92 -17.26
C ARG A 415 23.84 -5.65 -16.51
N ILE A 416 22.66 -5.02 -16.47
CA ILE A 416 21.44 -5.55 -15.87
C ILE A 416 20.65 -6.26 -16.96
N PHE A 417 20.28 -7.50 -16.71
CA PHE A 417 19.40 -8.28 -17.57
C PHE A 417 18.13 -8.63 -16.81
N SER A 418 16.98 -8.31 -17.40
CA SER A 418 15.66 -8.68 -16.89
C SER A 418 15.09 -9.85 -17.69
N GLN A 419 14.65 -10.92 -17.02
CA GLN A 419 14.00 -12.07 -17.65
C GLN A 419 12.67 -12.39 -16.95
N LEU A 420 11.66 -12.77 -17.71
CA LEU A 420 10.39 -13.24 -17.15
C LEU A 420 10.60 -14.64 -16.56
N LYS A 421 10.30 -14.83 -15.28
CA LYS A 421 10.29 -16.17 -14.68
C LYS A 421 9.14 -16.99 -15.26
N ARG A 422 9.41 -18.24 -15.67
CA ARG A 422 8.35 -19.22 -15.90
C ARG A 422 7.78 -19.59 -14.53
N GLN A 423 6.49 -19.33 -14.30
CA GLN A 423 5.84 -19.51 -13.00
C GLN A 423 5.77 -20.98 -12.59
N ASP A 424 6.15 -21.30 -11.35
CA ASP A 424 5.83 -22.56 -10.66
C ASP A 424 5.21 -22.35 -9.25
N GLU A 425 5.07 -21.10 -8.76
CA GLU A 425 4.45 -20.83 -7.45
C GLU A 425 3.10 -20.09 -7.58
N PRO A 426 2.05 -20.54 -6.87
CA PRO A 426 0.74 -19.91 -6.90
C PRO A 426 0.72 -18.57 -6.14
N ASP A 427 -0.04 -17.60 -6.66
CA ASP A 427 -0.40 -16.34 -5.98
C ASP A 427 -0.90 -16.63 -4.55
N ILE A 428 -0.68 -15.70 -3.62
CA ILE A 428 -1.18 -15.76 -2.24
C ILE A 428 -2.68 -16.08 -2.27
N ASP A 429 -3.11 -17.18 -1.65
CA ASP A 429 -4.53 -17.55 -1.54
C ASP A 429 -5.28 -16.44 -0.78
N PRO A 430 -6.20 -15.70 -1.44
CA PRO A 430 -6.95 -14.64 -0.79
C PRO A 430 -7.76 -15.12 0.41
N GLN A 431 -8.23 -16.38 0.40
CA GLN A 431 -9.01 -16.95 1.51
C GLN A 431 -8.13 -17.23 2.73
N GLU A 432 -6.90 -17.70 2.51
CA GLU A 432 -5.93 -17.92 3.58
C GLU A 432 -5.50 -16.58 4.20
N LEU A 433 -5.24 -15.56 3.38
CA LEU A 433 -4.94 -14.22 3.87
C LEU A 433 -6.10 -13.62 4.68
N GLU A 434 -7.35 -13.75 4.21
CA GLU A 434 -8.53 -13.27 4.95
C GLU A 434 -8.69 -13.99 6.30
N ARG A 435 -8.45 -15.30 6.36
CA ARG A 435 -8.46 -16.06 7.62
C ARG A 435 -7.39 -15.54 8.58
N LEU A 436 -6.15 -15.36 8.11
CA LEU A 436 -5.05 -14.88 8.93
C LEU A 436 -5.28 -13.45 9.45
N LEU A 437 -5.84 -12.56 8.61
CA LEU A 437 -6.21 -11.20 9.03
C LEU A 437 -7.34 -11.20 10.07
N ALA A 438 -8.33 -12.10 9.93
CA ALA A 438 -9.40 -12.25 10.92
C ALA A 438 -8.86 -12.78 12.27
N GLU A 439 -7.90 -13.70 12.26
CA GLU A 439 -7.21 -14.20 13.46
C GLU A 439 -6.31 -13.15 14.12
N GLU A 440 -5.85 -12.14 13.39
CA GLU A 440 -5.11 -11.00 13.93
C GLU A 440 -6.06 -10.01 14.64
N LEU A 441 -7.23 -9.73 14.04
CA LEU A 441 -8.23 -8.82 14.60
C LEU A 441 -8.90 -9.34 15.89
N THR A 442 -9.04 -10.66 16.05
CA THR A 442 -9.73 -11.27 17.20
C THR A 442 -8.96 -11.19 18.53
N VAL A 443 -7.64 -10.95 18.51
CA VAL A 443 -6.79 -10.89 19.74
C VAL A 443 -6.41 -9.45 20.12
N THR A 444 -6.46 -8.50 19.18
CA THR A 444 -6.16 -7.07 19.42
C THR A 444 -7.19 -6.35 20.31
N SER A 445 -8.27 -7.03 20.72
CA SER A 445 -9.31 -6.52 21.63
C SER A 445 -9.01 -6.69 23.13
N SER A 446 -7.84 -7.21 23.51
CA SER A 446 -7.41 -7.25 24.91
C SER A 446 -6.66 -5.96 25.29
N PRO A 447 -7.20 -5.10 26.17
CA PRO A 447 -6.51 -3.88 26.56
C PRO A 447 -5.28 -4.25 27.41
N VAL A 448 -4.14 -3.66 27.08
CA VAL A 448 -3.02 -3.50 28.02
C VAL A 448 -3.58 -2.70 29.19
N THR A 449 -3.76 -3.37 30.33
CA THR A 449 -4.19 -2.75 31.58
C THR A 449 -3.20 -1.65 31.95
N SER A 450 -3.67 -0.40 31.85
CA SER A 450 -3.02 0.75 32.45
C SER A 450 -2.93 0.53 33.97
N SER A 451 -1.72 0.64 34.48
CA SER A 451 -1.36 0.56 35.88
C SER A 451 -2.29 1.39 36.77
N GLN A 452 -2.79 0.78 37.85
CA GLN A 452 -3.50 1.46 38.92
C GLN A 452 -2.58 2.53 39.53
N GLU A 453 -3.10 3.76 39.63
CA GLU A 453 -2.54 4.80 40.48
C GLU A 453 -2.63 4.35 41.94
N ASP A 454 -1.47 4.26 42.59
CA ASP A 454 -1.33 4.11 44.03
C ASP A 454 -1.85 5.37 44.73
N THR A 455 -3.08 5.29 45.24
CA THR A 455 -3.59 6.21 46.26
C THR A 455 -2.94 5.88 47.62
N PRO A 456 -2.32 6.84 48.33
CA PRO A 456 -1.78 6.59 49.66
C PRO A 456 -2.91 6.48 50.70
N PRO A 457 -2.71 5.72 51.80
CA PRO A 457 -3.77 5.44 52.76
C PRO A 457 -4.10 6.68 53.61
N PRO A 458 -5.33 6.78 54.15
CA PRO A 458 -5.74 7.91 54.98
C PRO A 458 -5.09 7.83 56.35
N ALA A 459 -4.67 8.99 56.86
CA ALA A 459 -4.13 9.14 58.20
C ALA A 459 -5.17 8.74 59.26
N GLU A 460 -4.77 7.83 60.15
CA GLU A 460 -5.49 7.47 61.37
C GLU A 460 -5.51 8.67 62.32
N ASN A 461 -6.70 9.22 62.57
CA ASN A 461 -6.97 10.04 63.75
C ASN A 461 -7.15 9.12 64.96
N SER A 462 -6.20 9.15 65.90
CA SER A 462 -6.44 8.67 67.26
C SER A 462 -7.25 9.71 68.06
N PRO A 463 -8.26 9.31 68.84
CA PRO A 463 -8.80 10.15 69.90
C PRO A 463 -7.96 9.99 71.19
N ALA A 464 -8.22 10.90 72.13
CA ALA A 464 -7.60 11.09 73.44
C ALA A 464 -7.18 9.83 74.23
#